data_AF-W1YUC0-F1
#
_entry.id   AF-W1YUC0-F1
#
_cell.length_a   1.000
_cell.length_b   1.000
_cell.length_c   1.000
_cell.angle_alpha   90.00
_cell.angle_beta   90.00
_cell.angle_gamma   90.00
#
_symmetry.space_group_name_H-M   'P 1'
#
loop_
_entity.id
_entity.type
_entity.pdbx_description
1 polymer ?
#
loop_
_entity_poly.entity_id
_entity_poly.type
_entity_poly.pdbx_seq_one_letter_code
_entity_poly.pdbx_strand_id
1 'polypeptide(L)'
;LVEEFIAAGRPSSRQQSIAQRREGYIASAVLAGETETRVDIQTIELEGMILRIVSPLNAPTLLPTIIYYYGGCFVSGGFATHDNQLRQLAYYGQYRVIAVQYRLAPEQT
;
A
#
# COMPACT_ATOMS: atom_id res chain seq x y z
N LEU A 1 4.33 -3.82 -18.83
CA LEU A 1 3.20 -4.11 -17.90
C LEU A 1 1.82 -3.72 -18.45
N VAL A 2 1.49 -2.44 -18.65
CA VAL A 2 0.15 -2.05 -19.15
C VAL A 2 -0.12 -2.60 -20.56
N GLU A 3 0.85 -2.46 -21.46
CA GLU A 3 0.76 -3.00 -22.82
C GLU A 3 0.64 -4.53 -22.82
N GLU A 4 1.38 -5.22 -21.95
CA GLU A 4 1.31 -6.69 -21.79
C GLU A 4 -0.08 -7.13 -21.30
N PHE A 5 -0.68 -6.42 -20.33
CA PHE A 5 -2.04 -6.67 -19.87
C PHE A 5 -3.06 -6.50 -21.00
N ILE A 6 -2.87 -5.49 -21.86
CA ILE A 6 -3.71 -5.26 -23.04
C ILE A 6 -3.51 -6.37 -24.07
N ALA A 7 -2.27 -6.73 -24.38
CA ALA A 7 -1.92 -7.79 -25.33
C ALA A 7 -2.44 -9.17 -24.90
N ALA A 8 -2.49 -9.43 -23.59
CA ALA A 8 -3.07 -10.63 -23.00
C ALA A 8 -4.62 -10.66 -23.03
N GLY A 9 -5.27 -9.66 -23.63
CA GLY A 9 -6.74 -9.61 -23.75
C GLY A 9 -7.45 -9.16 -22.48
N ARG A 10 -6.76 -8.46 -21.56
CA ARG A 10 -7.33 -7.92 -20.31
C ARG A 10 -8.00 -9.02 -19.47
N PRO A 11 -7.25 -10.06 -19.08
CA PRO A 11 -7.82 -11.23 -18.41
C PRO A 11 -8.62 -10.86 -17.17
N SER A 12 -9.76 -11.53 -16.97
CA SER A 12 -10.64 -11.26 -15.84
C SER A 12 -10.05 -11.78 -14.54
N SER A 13 -10.07 -10.96 -13.48
CA SER A 13 -9.62 -11.36 -12.14
C SER A 13 -10.45 -12.50 -11.53
N ARG A 14 -11.65 -12.77 -12.05
CA ARG A 14 -12.48 -13.92 -11.63
C ARG A 14 -11.89 -15.27 -12.03
N GLN A 15 -11.06 -15.29 -13.07
CA GLN A 15 -10.43 -16.51 -13.60
C GLN A 15 -9.05 -16.76 -12.96
N GLN A 16 -8.61 -15.88 -12.06
CA GLN A 16 -7.32 -15.97 -11.38
C GLN A 16 -7.48 -16.54 -9.98
N SER A 17 -6.48 -17.28 -9.52
CA SER A 17 -6.37 -17.66 -8.11
C SER A 17 -6.09 -16.43 -7.23
N ILE A 18 -6.35 -16.54 -5.91
CA ILE A 18 -6.02 -15.46 -4.95
C ILE A 18 -4.52 -15.15 -4.96
N ALA A 19 -3.66 -16.17 -5.07
CA ALA A 19 -2.22 -15.99 -5.17
C ALA A 19 -1.83 -15.17 -6.41
N GLN A 20 -2.35 -15.52 -7.59
CA GLN A 20 -2.10 -14.78 -8.83
C GLN A 20 -2.55 -13.32 -8.74
N ARG A 21 -3.69 -13.06 -8.10
CA ARG A 21 -4.18 -11.70 -7.88
C ARG A 21 -3.26 -10.90 -6.97
N ARG A 22 -2.72 -11.51 -5.90
CA ARG A 22 -1.77 -10.87 -4.98
C ARG A 22 -0.44 -10.56 -5.67
N GLU A 23 0.11 -11.53 -6.38
CA GLU A 23 1.36 -11.37 -7.14
C GLU A 23 1.22 -10.30 -8.22
N GLY A 24 0.13 -10.32 -8.99
CA GLY A 24 -0.15 -9.31 -10.00
C GLY A 24 -0.27 -7.91 -9.42
N TYR A 25 -0.87 -7.76 -8.23
CA TYR A 25 -0.97 -6.46 -7.59
C TYR A 25 0.41 -5.94 -7.14
N ILE A 26 1.24 -6.79 -6.53
CA ILE A 26 2.63 -6.45 -6.18
C ILE A 26 3.41 -6.03 -7.44
N ALA A 27 3.31 -6.80 -8.52
CA ALA A 27 4.00 -6.49 -9.78
C ALA A 27 3.55 -5.14 -10.37
N SER A 28 2.29 -4.76 -10.16
CA SER A 28 1.76 -3.46 -10.63
C SER A 28 2.22 -2.25 -9.80
N ALA A 29 2.86 -2.44 -8.64
CA ALA A 29 3.33 -1.33 -7.80
C ALA A 29 4.30 -0.39 -8.55
N VAL A 30 5.02 -0.89 -9.56
CA VAL A 30 5.89 -0.10 -10.44
C VAL A 30 5.15 0.97 -11.26
N LEU A 31 3.83 0.84 -11.40
CA LEU A 31 2.97 1.82 -12.08
C LEU A 31 2.57 2.99 -11.17
N ALA A 32 2.98 2.99 -9.90
CA ALA A 32 2.61 4.02 -8.93
C ALA A 32 3.33 5.37 -9.13
N GLY A 33 4.08 5.55 -10.22
CA GLY A 33 4.86 6.76 -10.51
C GLY A 33 6.19 6.81 -9.76
N GLU A 34 6.81 8.00 -9.72
CA GLU A 34 8.09 8.21 -9.04
C GLU A 34 7.95 8.07 -7.53
N THR A 35 8.88 7.33 -6.91
CA THR A 35 8.89 7.09 -5.47
C THR A 35 9.33 8.33 -4.70
N GLU A 36 8.47 8.84 -3.82
CA GLU A 36 8.82 9.95 -2.93
C GLU A 36 9.79 9.50 -1.82
N THR A 37 10.97 10.13 -1.75
CA THR A 37 12.05 9.75 -0.83
C THR A 37 12.18 10.66 0.39
N ARG A 38 11.49 11.81 0.41
CA ARG A 38 11.55 12.83 1.47
C ARG A 38 10.62 12.52 2.65
N VAL A 39 10.58 11.26 3.05
CA VAL A 39 9.81 10.78 4.20
C VAL A 39 10.63 9.77 5.02
N ASP A 40 10.39 9.76 6.33
CA ASP A 40 10.80 8.69 7.22
C ASP A 40 9.73 7.63 7.31
N ILE A 41 10.16 6.36 7.42
CA ILE A 41 9.29 5.21 7.53
C ILE A 41 9.70 4.37 8.74
N GLN A 42 8.73 4.08 9.59
CA GLN A 42 8.86 3.17 10.71
C GLN A 42 7.81 2.08 10.62
N THR A 43 8.17 0.85 11.00
CA THR A 43 7.20 -0.23 11.22
C THR A 43 7.20 -0.57 12.69
N ILE A 44 6.01 -0.66 13.26
CA ILE A 44 5.82 -1.09 14.65
C ILE A 44 4.79 -2.20 14.69
N GLU A 45 4.83 -2.96 15.77
CA GLU A 45 3.75 -3.85 16.17
C GLU A 45 3.10 -3.28 17.42
N LEU A 46 1.77 -3.18 17.41
CA LEU A 46 0.97 -2.69 18.52
C LEU A 46 -0.20 -3.65 18.70
N GLU A 47 -0.29 -4.30 19.86
CA GLU A 47 -1.36 -5.26 20.19
C GLU A 47 -1.56 -6.36 19.12
N GLY A 48 -0.46 -6.88 18.56
CA GLY A 48 -0.50 -7.91 17.51
C GLY A 48 -0.84 -7.39 16.11
N MET A 49 -0.97 -6.07 15.94
CA MET A 49 -1.21 -5.43 14.66
C MET A 49 0.03 -4.71 14.16
N ILE A 50 0.45 -5.04 12.93
CA ILE A 50 1.59 -4.38 12.29
C ILE A 50 1.11 -3.06 11.67
N LEU A 51 1.78 -1.97 12.01
CA LEU A 51 1.51 -0.63 11.51
C LEU A 51 2.75 -0.09 10.80
N ARG A 52 2.54 0.60 9.67
CA ARG A 52 3.57 1.39 9.01
C ARG A 52 3.28 2.87 9.19
N ILE A 53 4.20 3.56 9.84
CA ILE A 53 4.15 5.00 10.08
C ILE A 53 5.05 5.67 9.04
N VAL A 54 4.48 6.57 8.25
CA VAL A 54 5.19 7.37 7.26
C VAL A 54 5.02 8.84 7.62
N SER A 55 6.13 9.57 7.76
CA SER A 55 6.14 10.98 8.13
C SER A 55 7.05 11.77 7.20
N PRO A 56 6.75 13.04 6.88
CA PRO A 56 7.72 13.92 6.22
C PRO A 56 9.04 13.98 7.00
N LEU A 57 10.16 14.09 6.28
CA LEU A 57 11.44 14.41 6.92
C LEU A 57 11.33 15.74 7.65
N ASN A 58 12.00 15.85 8.81
CA ASN A 58 12.02 17.06 9.64
C ASN A 58 10.62 17.55 10.07
N ALA A 59 9.65 16.65 10.16
CA ALA A 59 8.32 16.97 10.63
C ALA A 59 8.32 17.50 12.07
N PRO A 60 7.46 18.48 12.41
CA PRO A 60 7.20 18.85 13.79
C PRO A 60 6.65 17.66 14.59
N THR A 61 6.79 17.72 15.92
CA THR A 61 6.32 16.65 16.81
C THR A 61 4.83 16.35 16.61
N LEU A 62 4.03 17.41 16.48
CA LEU A 62 2.59 17.33 16.24
C LEU A 62 2.30 17.52 14.75
N LEU A 63 1.66 16.51 14.15
CA LEU A 63 1.12 16.54 12.80
C LEU A 63 -0.32 16.04 12.79
N PRO A 64 -1.19 16.57 11.91
CA PRO A 64 -2.42 15.89 11.57
C PRO A 64 -2.11 14.46 11.10
N THR A 65 -2.93 13.50 11.54
CA THR A 65 -2.67 12.07 11.35
C THR A 65 -3.76 11.43 10.50
N ILE A 66 -3.35 10.59 9.56
CA ILE A 66 -4.23 9.76 8.72
C ILE A 66 -4.04 8.31 9.13
N ILE A 67 -5.14 7.62 9.49
CA ILE A 67 -5.15 6.17 9.57
C ILE A 67 -5.54 5.62 8.20
N TYR A 68 -4.67 4.82 7.61
CA TYR A 68 -4.79 4.38 6.22
C TYR A 68 -5.04 2.87 6.13
N TYR A 69 -6.13 2.51 5.46
CA TYR A 69 -6.44 1.13 5.06
C TYR A 69 -6.23 1.01 3.55
N TYR A 70 -5.27 0.17 3.15
CA TYR A 70 -4.96 -0.02 1.74
C TYR A 70 -6.10 -0.68 0.95
N GLY A 71 -6.12 -0.43 -0.36
CA GLY A 71 -6.99 -1.11 -1.29
C GLY A 71 -6.54 -2.55 -1.55
N GLY A 72 -7.31 -3.26 -2.38
CA GLY A 72 -7.07 -4.68 -2.70
C GLY A 72 -8.24 -5.60 -2.38
N CYS A 73 -9.44 -5.02 -2.21
CA CYS A 73 -10.71 -5.74 -2.05
C CYS A 73 -10.70 -6.76 -0.90
N PHE A 74 -10.01 -6.46 0.21
CA PHE A 74 -9.82 -7.34 1.37
C PHE A 74 -9.12 -8.68 1.10
N VAL A 75 -8.69 -8.95 -0.14
CA VAL A 75 -8.04 -10.21 -0.53
C VAL A 75 -6.57 -10.05 -0.89
N SER A 76 -6.13 -8.81 -1.10
CA SER A 76 -4.79 -8.46 -1.57
C SER A 76 -4.41 -7.07 -1.07
N GLY A 77 -3.20 -6.62 -1.41
CA GLY A 77 -2.66 -5.35 -0.95
C GLY A 77 -1.79 -5.50 0.29
N GLY A 78 -1.20 -4.39 0.69
CA GLY A 78 -0.21 -4.32 1.77
C GLY A 78 0.73 -3.15 1.53
N PHE A 79 1.71 -2.99 2.43
CA PHE A 79 2.62 -1.85 2.35
C PHE A 79 3.38 -1.75 1.03
N ALA A 80 3.85 -2.88 0.46
CA ALA A 80 4.57 -2.86 -0.82
C ALA A 80 3.73 -2.31 -1.98
N THR A 81 2.44 -2.67 -2.03
CA THR A 81 1.53 -2.23 -3.11
C THR A 81 1.12 -0.76 -3.00
N HIS A 82 1.28 -0.15 -1.82
CA HIS A 82 0.83 1.20 -1.53
C HIS A 82 1.95 2.14 -1.06
N ASP A 83 3.20 1.69 -1.09
CA ASP A 83 4.35 2.40 -0.51
C ASP A 83 4.43 3.83 -1.04
N ASN A 84 4.32 4.01 -2.36
CA ASN A 84 4.41 5.35 -2.94
C ASN A 84 3.23 6.24 -2.55
N GLN A 85 2.00 5.73 -2.53
CA GLN A 85 0.83 6.49 -2.11
C GLN A 85 0.96 6.96 -0.66
N LEU A 86 1.48 6.11 0.24
CA LEU A 86 1.73 6.49 1.64
C LEU A 86 2.78 7.60 1.73
N ARG A 87 3.88 7.50 0.97
CA ARG A 87 4.95 8.51 0.92
C ARG A 87 4.44 9.85 0.39
N GLN A 88 3.69 9.82 -0.71
CA GLN A 88 3.12 11.01 -1.33
C GLN A 88 2.10 11.70 -0.43
N LEU A 89 1.20 10.93 0.21
CA LEU A 89 0.24 11.48 1.17
C LEU A 89 0.94 12.14 2.36
N ALA A 90 1.97 11.50 2.90
CA ALA A 90 2.75 12.06 4.00
C ALA A 90 3.43 13.37 3.56
N TYR A 91 4.23 13.34 2.49
CA TYR A 91 5.03 14.48 2.06
C TYR A 91 4.18 15.64 1.53
N TYR A 92 3.31 15.42 0.54
CA TYR A 92 2.55 16.51 -0.07
C TYR A 92 1.44 17.03 0.84
N GLY A 93 0.86 16.16 1.66
CA GLY A 93 -0.20 16.54 2.60
C GLY A 93 0.31 17.06 3.94
N GLN A 94 1.62 16.91 4.24
CA GLN A 94 2.21 17.21 5.54
C GLN A 94 1.47 16.49 6.68
N TYR A 95 1.20 15.20 6.47
CA TYR A 95 0.51 14.32 7.42
C TYR A 95 1.45 13.24 7.96
N ARG A 96 1.18 12.78 9.18
CA ARG A 96 1.65 11.46 9.61
C ARG A 96 0.66 10.41 9.14
N VAL A 97 1.10 9.50 8.28
CA VAL A 97 0.25 8.42 7.75
C VAL A 97 0.56 7.14 8.49
N ILE A 98 -0.44 6.53 9.13
CA ILE A 98 -0.34 5.25 9.83
C ILE A 98 -1.14 4.23 9.04
N ALA A 99 -0.45 3.43 8.23
CA ALA A 99 -1.05 2.36 7.46
C ALA A 99 -1.19 1.08 8.28
N VAL A 100 -2.35 0.45 8.19
CA VAL A 100 -2.70 -0.73 8.99
C VAL A 100 -2.51 -2.01 8.17
N GLN A 101 -1.67 -2.95 8.62
CA GLN A 101 -1.60 -4.30 8.05
C GLN A 101 -2.78 -5.14 8.53
N TYR A 102 -3.96 -4.86 7.99
CA TYR A 102 -5.17 -5.59 8.34
C TYR A 102 -5.17 -7.01 7.73
N ARG A 103 -5.93 -7.92 8.37
CA ARG A 103 -6.05 -9.33 7.95
C ARG A 103 -6.72 -9.45 6.58
N LEU A 104 -6.28 -10.40 5.75
CA LEU A 104 -6.84 -10.64 4.42
C LEU A 104 -7.72 -11.89 4.39
N ALA A 105 -8.78 -11.82 3.60
CA ALA A 105 -9.56 -12.97 3.18
C ALA A 105 -8.83 -13.73 2.04
N PRO A 106 -9.08 -15.03 1.88
CA PRO A 106 -10.02 -15.86 2.65
C PRO A 106 -9.45 -16.41 3.98
N GLU A 107 -8.18 -16.18 4.29
CA GLU A 107 -7.49 -16.83 5.40
C GLU A 107 -8.03 -16.41 6.78
N GLN A 108 -8.58 -15.21 6.87
CA GLN A 108 -9.03 -14.60 8.12
C GLN A 108 -10.37 -13.90 7.87
N THR A 109 -11.43 -14.41 8.49
CA THR A 109 -12.76 -13.79 8.55
C THR A 109 -13.04 -13.24 9.95
#